data_AF-A0A5J4QFW4-F1
#
_entry.id   AF-A0A5J4QFW4-F1
#
_cell.length_a   1.000
_cell.length_b   1.000
_cell.length_c   1.000
_cell.angle_alpha   90.00
_cell.angle_beta   90.00
_cell.angle_gamma   90.00
#
_symmetry.space_group_name_H-M   'P 1'
#
loop_
_entity.id
_entity.type
_entity.pdbx_description
1 polymer ?
#
loop_
_entity_poly.entity_id
_entity_poly.type
_entity_poly.pdbx_seq_one_letter_code
_entity_poly.pdbx_strand_id
1 'polypeptide(L)'
;VQNMIKHNIIHSEEQDLLRKIILFYLALGAKNKIVLPFNFESISSSLKYNQIRANLIPVLKKSERFDFELAKAEVKEYLSNLMILSDEETAFIEQFTQGTYQPELLFNDMDILVRIKNHPMAIWRTKRK
;
A
#
# COMPACT_ATOMS: atom_id res chain seq x y z
N VAL A 1 -2.58 -11.42 0.84
CA VAL A 1 -2.30 -10.87 -0.49
C VAL A 1 -2.37 -11.94 -1.57
N GLN A 2 -1.53 -12.98 -1.57
CA GLN A 2 -1.57 -14.03 -2.61
C GLN A 2 -2.97 -14.61 -2.86
N ASN A 3 -3.70 -15.02 -1.81
CA ASN A 3 -5.06 -15.54 -1.98
C ASN A 3 -6.05 -14.49 -2.52
N MET A 4 -5.85 -13.20 -2.21
CA MET A 4 -6.68 -12.13 -2.78
C MET A 4 -6.44 -11.98 -4.28
N ILE A 5 -5.19 -12.11 -4.71
CA ILE A 5 -4.80 -12.11 -6.13
C ILE A 5 -5.43 -13.32 -6.83
N LYS A 6 -5.24 -14.53 -6.28
CA LYS A 6 -5.76 -15.79 -6.86
C LYS A 6 -7.28 -15.81 -7.01
N HIS A 7 -8.00 -15.21 -6.07
CA HIS A 7 -9.46 -15.14 -6.10
C HIS A 7 -9.99 -13.87 -6.75
N ASN A 8 -9.12 -13.02 -7.32
CA ASN A 8 -9.46 -11.75 -7.97
C ASN A 8 -10.44 -10.90 -7.12
N ILE A 9 -10.14 -10.78 -5.82
CA ILE A 9 -11.02 -10.07 -4.87
C ILE A 9 -11.08 -8.57 -5.17
N ILE A 10 -9.99 -8.01 -5.70
CA ILE A 10 -9.89 -6.61 -6.09
C ILE A 10 -9.81 -6.57 -7.61
N HIS A 11 -10.84 -6.01 -8.24
CA HIS A 11 -10.92 -5.96 -9.68
C HIS A 11 -9.97 -4.91 -10.25
N SER A 12 -9.62 -5.03 -11.53
CA SER A 12 -8.68 -4.12 -12.20
C SER A 12 -9.11 -2.65 -12.11
N GLU A 13 -10.42 -2.39 -12.17
CA GLU A 13 -11.01 -1.04 -12.05
C GLU A 13 -10.86 -0.42 -10.64
N GLU A 14 -10.65 -1.25 -9.61
CA GLU A 14 -10.48 -0.80 -8.22
C GLU A 14 -9.01 -0.61 -7.84
N GLN A 15 -8.06 -1.01 -8.70
CA GLN A 15 -6.63 -0.97 -8.39
C GLN A 15 -6.11 0.46 -8.21
N ASP A 16 -6.61 1.43 -8.99
CA ASP A 16 -6.25 2.83 -8.82
C ASP A 16 -6.69 3.35 -7.45
N LEU A 17 -7.92 3.02 -7.04
CA LEU A 17 -8.42 3.39 -5.72
C LEU A 17 -7.61 2.72 -4.60
N LEU A 18 -7.24 1.46 -4.78
CA LEU A 18 -6.38 0.75 -3.83
C LEU A 18 -5.01 1.42 -3.71
N ARG A 19 -4.34 1.76 -4.82
CA ARG A 19 -3.05 2.47 -4.83
C ARG A 19 -3.17 3.79 -4.07
N LYS A 20 -4.22 4.56 -4.36
CA LYS A 20 -4.51 5.84 -3.67
C LYS A 20 -4.69 5.65 -2.16
N ILE A 21 -5.49 4.67 -1.75
CA ILE A 21 -5.69 4.36 -0.32
C ILE A 21 -4.37 3.96 0.35
N ILE A 22 -3.55 3.14 -0.30
CA ILE A 22 -2.23 2.74 0.21
C ILE A 22 -1.36 3.98 0.42
N LEU A 23 -1.26 4.87 -0.58
CA LEU A 23 -0.48 6.11 -0.48
C LEU A 23 -0.95 7.01 0.65
N PHE A 24 -2.27 7.16 0.82
CA PHE A 24 -2.83 7.94 1.92
C PHE A 24 -2.38 7.42 3.28
N TYR A 25 -2.59 6.13 3.56
CA TYR A 25 -2.20 5.55 4.84
C TYR A 25 -0.69 5.44 5.02
N LEU A 26 0.07 5.30 3.93
CA LEU A 26 1.52 5.31 3.96
C LEU A 26 2.03 6.71 4.35
N ALA A 27 1.45 7.79 3.81
CA ALA A 27 1.75 9.16 4.22
C ALA A 27 1.45 9.42 5.71
N LEU A 28 0.32 8.92 6.22
CA LEU A 28 -0.05 9.06 7.63
C LEU A 28 0.83 8.24 8.58
N GLY A 29 1.18 7.02 8.17
CA GLY A 29 1.90 6.05 8.99
C GLY A 29 3.42 6.21 8.96
N ALA A 30 3.96 6.83 7.91
CA ALA A 30 5.39 6.96 7.73
C ALA A 30 6.04 7.78 8.86
N LYS A 31 6.97 7.13 9.57
CA LYS A 31 7.85 7.81 10.54
C LYS A 31 8.93 8.63 9.84
N ASN A 32 9.42 8.13 8.72
CA ASN A 32 10.50 8.71 7.94
C ASN A 32 9.97 9.30 6.62
N LYS A 33 10.85 9.96 5.85
CA LYS A 33 10.53 10.37 4.48
C LYS A 33 10.25 9.13 3.62
N ILE A 34 9.24 9.24 2.77
CA ILE A 34 8.87 8.19 1.81
C ILE A 34 9.87 8.27 0.67
N VAL A 35 10.47 7.13 0.33
CA VAL A 35 11.45 7.03 -0.75
C VAL A 35 10.74 6.46 -1.97
N LEU A 36 10.81 7.20 -3.08
CA LEU A 36 10.28 6.81 -4.38
C LEU A 36 11.44 6.58 -5.36
N PRO A 37 11.31 5.65 -6.33
CA PRO A 37 10.19 4.71 -6.49
C PRO A 37 10.19 3.62 -5.40
N PHE A 38 9.04 2.98 -5.18
CA PHE A 38 8.94 1.89 -4.21
C PHE A 38 9.75 0.67 -4.65
N ASN A 39 10.50 0.09 -3.70
CA ASN A 39 11.30 -1.11 -3.94
C ASN A 39 10.76 -2.29 -3.10
N PHE A 40 10.41 -3.38 -3.78
CA PHE A 40 9.86 -4.59 -3.18
C PHE A 40 10.86 -5.76 -3.12
N GLU A 41 12.15 -5.53 -3.37
CA GLU A 41 13.19 -6.57 -3.31
C GLU A 41 13.35 -7.19 -1.92
N SER A 42 13.00 -6.44 -0.87
CA SER A 42 12.98 -6.93 0.50
C SER A 42 12.01 -8.10 0.69
N ILE A 43 10.94 -8.20 -0.12
CA ILE A 43 10.00 -9.33 -0.09
C ILE A 43 10.71 -10.63 -0.46
N SER A 44 11.58 -10.59 -1.47
CA SER A 44 12.35 -11.74 -1.93
C SER A 44 13.48 -12.10 -0.96
N SER A 45 14.20 -11.09 -0.45
CA SER A 45 15.47 -11.28 0.27
C SER A 45 15.36 -11.36 1.79
N SER A 46 14.40 -10.68 2.40
CA SER A 46 14.34 -10.51 3.87
C SER A 46 13.32 -11.41 4.55
N LEU A 47 12.32 -11.90 3.81
CA LEU A 47 11.22 -12.69 4.35
C LEU A 47 11.67 -14.13 4.63
N LYS A 48 11.56 -14.58 5.88
CA LYS A 48 11.97 -15.94 6.27
C LYS A 48 10.78 -16.89 6.33
N TYR A 49 10.94 -18.09 5.76
CA TYR A 49 9.91 -19.13 5.78
C TYR A 49 9.39 -19.43 7.19
N ASN A 50 10.26 -19.43 8.21
CA ASN A 50 9.87 -19.69 9.60
C ASN A 50 8.82 -18.71 10.13
N GLN A 51 8.89 -17.44 9.74
CA GLN A 51 7.90 -16.43 10.15
C GLN A 51 6.54 -16.71 9.51
N ILE A 52 6.54 -17.09 8.23
CA ILE A 52 5.32 -17.44 7.49
C ILE A 52 4.70 -18.74 8.02
N ARG A 53 5.54 -19.74 8.32
CA ARG A 53 5.09 -20.98 8.93
C ARG A 53 4.40 -20.77 10.27
N ALA A 54 4.92 -19.87 11.11
CA ALA A 54 4.33 -19.59 12.42
C ALA A 54 3.01 -18.80 12.33
N ASN A 55 2.95 -17.82 11.42
CA ASN A 55 1.86 -16.83 11.41
C ASN A 55 0.76 -17.12 10.38
N LEU A 56 1.11 -17.74 9.24
CA LEU A 56 0.18 -17.96 8.12
C LEU A 56 -0.34 -19.39 8.07
N ILE A 57 0.52 -20.40 8.19
CA ILE A 57 0.08 -21.80 8.03
C ILE A 57 -1.05 -22.20 8.99
N PRO A 58 -1.08 -21.77 10.27
CA PRO A 58 -2.18 -22.11 11.17
C PRO A 58 -3.55 -21.55 10.77
N VAL A 59 -3.60 -20.49 9.95
CA VAL A 59 -4.85 -19.86 9.50
C VAL A 59 -5.35 -20.39 8.16
N LEU A 60 -4.56 -21.20 7.47
CA LEU A 60 -4.94 -21.81 6.20
C LEU A 60 -5.84 -23.04 6.42
N LYS A 61 -6.63 -23.40 5.41
CA LYS A 61 -7.38 -24.65 5.43
C LYS A 61 -6.39 -25.82 5.48
N LYS A 62 -6.67 -26.86 6.27
CA LYS A 62 -5.78 -28.02 6.44
C LYS A 62 -5.40 -28.73 5.13
N SER A 63 -6.24 -28.61 4.10
CA SER A 63 -6.01 -29.19 2.77
C SER A 63 -5.21 -28.30 1.82
N GLU A 64 -4.94 -27.05 2.20
CA GLU A 64 -4.33 -26.05 1.34
C GLU A 64 -2.80 -26.13 1.43
N ARG A 65 -2.16 -26.35 0.27
CA ARG A 65 -0.70 -26.33 0.16
C ARG A 65 -0.25 -24.90 -0.09
N PHE A 66 0.66 -24.40 0.72
CA PHE A 66 1.25 -23.07 0.58
C PHE A 66 2.68 -23.18 0.04
N ASP A 67 2.90 -22.67 -1.17
CA ASP A 67 4.22 -22.52 -1.76
C ASP A 67 4.76 -21.13 -1.46
N PHE A 68 5.81 -21.06 -0.63
CA PHE A 68 6.39 -19.82 -0.17
C PHE A 68 7.14 -19.05 -1.26
N GLU A 69 7.86 -19.74 -2.14
CA GLU A 69 8.67 -19.08 -3.17
C GLU A 69 7.76 -18.52 -4.26
N LEU A 70 6.77 -19.30 -4.69
CA LEU A 70 5.76 -18.85 -5.63
C LEU A 70 4.94 -17.69 -5.06
N ALA A 71 4.55 -17.75 -3.78
CA ALA A 71 3.83 -16.65 -3.12
C ALA A 71 4.62 -15.33 -3.10
N LYS A 72 5.93 -15.40 -2.82
CA LYS A 72 6.79 -14.20 -2.85
C LYS A 72 6.85 -13.59 -4.24
N ALA A 73 7.03 -14.43 -5.27
CA ALA A 73 7.11 -13.98 -6.65
C ALA A 73 5.81 -13.28 -7.08
N GLU A 74 4.66 -13.94 -6.91
CA GLU A 74 3.35 -13.39 -7.29
C GLU A 74 3.03 -12.08 -6.57
N VAL A 75 3.31 -12.01 -5.26
CA VAL A 75 3.03 -10.80 -4.46
C VAL A 75 3.97 -9.65 -4.84
N LYS A 76 5.25 -9.94 -5.08
CA LYS A 76 6.23 -8.92 -5.50
C LYS A 76 5.84 -8.34 -6.85
N GLU A 77 5.51 -9.18 -7.82
CA GLU A 77 5.07 -8.75 -9.15
C GLU A 77 3.82 -7.87 -9.06
N TYR A 78 2.80 -8.33 -8.33
CA TYR A 78 1.57 -7.58 -8.13
C TYR A 78 1.81 -6.19 -7.51
N LEU A 79 2.59 -6.10 -6.43
CA LEU A 79 2.88 -4.82 -5.78
C LEU A 79 3.72 -3.89 -6.67
N SER A 80 4.64 -4.45 -7.45
CA SER A 80 5.46 -3.67 -8.38
C SER A 80 4.62 -3.03 -9.47
N ASN A 81 3.61 -3.74 -9.97
CA ASN A 81 2.66 -3.23 -10.97
C ASN A 81 1.65 -2.25 -10.35
N LEU A 82 1.16 -2.55 -9.13
CA LEU A 82 0.18 -1.71 -8.44
C LEU A 82 0.79 -0.37 -8.01
N MET A 83 2.07 -0.31 -7.64
CA MET A 83 2.68 0.88 -7.03
C MET A 83 3.48 1.74 -8.01
N ILE A 84 3.09 1.71 -9.29
CA ILE A 84 3.53 2.68 -10.30
C ILE A 84 2.69 3.94 -10.11
N LEU A 85 3.32 5.05 -9.72
CA LEU A 85 2.60 6.27 -9.35
C LEU A 85 2.36 7.18 -10.54
N SER A 86 1.25 7.93 -10.51
CA SER A 86 1.06 9.09 -11.38
C SER A 86 1.85 10.31 -10.87
N ASP A 87 1.94 11.34 -11.71
CA ASP A 87 2.55 12.62 -11.33
C ASP A 87 1.80 13.29 -10.17
N GLU A 88 0.47 13.21 -10.15
CA GLU A 88 -0.37 13.76 -9.07
C GLU A 88 -0.14 13.02 -7.75
N GLU A 89 -0.05 11.69 -7.80
CA GLU A 89 0.24 10.85 -6.64
C GLU A 89 1.64 11.11 -6.08
N THR A 90 2.61 11.33 -6.96
CA THR A 90 3.96 11.72 -6.57
C THR A 90 3.95 13.11 -5.91
N ALA A 91 3.26 14.08 -6.52
CA ALA A 91 3.11 15.42 -5.97
C ALA A 91 2.42 15.41 -4.60
N PHE A 92 1.42 14.54 -4.40
CA PHE A 92 0.80 14.35 -3.08
C PHE A 92 1.83 13.98 -2.01
N ILE A 93 2.70 13.01 -2.29
CA ILE A 93 3.72 12.53 -1.34
C ILE A 93 4.76 13.62 -1.04
N GLU A 94 5.14 14.39 -2.05
CA GLU A 94 6.07 15.52 -1.90
C GLU A 94 5.47 16.62 -1.05
N GLN A 95 4.27 17.09 -1.38
CA GLN A 95 3.58 18.13 -0.62
C GLN A 95 3.32 17.70 0.83
N PHE A 96 2.86 16.46 1.02
CA PHE A 96 2.63 15.91 2.36
C PHE A 96 3.92 15.89 3.20
N THR A 97 5.05 15.59 2.56
CA THR A 97 6.37 15.60 3.21
C THR A 97 6.83 17.03 3.55
N GLN A 98 6.42 18.02 2.77
CA GLN A 98 6.70 19.45 2.99
C GLN A 98 5.74 20.10 4.02
N GLY A 99 4.81 19.34 4.60
CA GLY A 99 3.86 19.84 5.59
C GLY A 99 2.55 20.38 5.01
N THR A 100 2.32 20.18 3.71
CA THR A 100 1.08 20.60 3.03
C THR A 100 0.19 19.38 2.79
N TYR A 101 -1.01 19.39 3.36
CA TYR A 101 -1.99 18.33 3.13
C TYR A 101 -2.97 18.74 2.04
N GLN A 102 -2.85 18.14 0.85
CA GLN A 102 -3.73 18.37 -0.30
C GLN A 102 -4.29 17.03 -0.82
N PRO A 103 -5.36 16.49 -0.19
CA PRO A 103 -5.94 15.19 -0.58
C PRO A 103 -6.52 15.15 -2.01
N GLU A 104 -6.79 16.31 -2.60
CA GLU A 104 -7.29 16.47 -3.97
C GLU A 104 -6.29 15.99 -5.03
N LEU A 105 -4.99 15.89 -4.69
CA LEU A 105 -3.98 15.28 -5.56
C LEU A 105 -4.08 13.76 -5.61
N LEU A 106 -4.83 13.16 -4.68
CA LEU A 106 -4.92 11.71 -4.53
C LEU A 106 -6.31 11.21 -4.89
N PHE A 107 -7.37 11.92 -4.46
CA PHE A 107 -8.76 11.51 -4.67
C PHE A 107 -9.53 12.57 -5.46
N ASN A 108 -10.35 12.11 -6.41
CA ASN A 108 -11.22 12.95 -7.22
C ASN A 108 -12.69 12.84 -6.79
N ASP A 109 -13.00 11.85 -5.95
CA ASP A 109 -14.34 11.61 -5.42
C ASP A 109 -14.66 12.64 -4.33
N MET A 110 -15.73 13.40 -4.55
CA MET A 110 -16.14 14.48 -3.66
C MET A 110 -16.56 13.98 -2.27
N ASP A 111 -17.19 12.82 -2.17
CA ASP A 111 -17.62 12.25 -0.89
C ASP A 111 -16.40 11.81 -0.07
N ILE A 112 -15.38 11.24 -0.73
CA ILE A 112 -14.10 10.93 -0.07
C ILE A 112 -13.43 12.22 0.41
N LEU A 113 -13.31 13.22 -0.46
CA LEU A 113 -12.64 14.48 -0.15
C LEU A 113 -13.30 15.21 1.02
N VAL A 114 -14.63 15.32 1.05
CA VAL A 114 -15.37 15.96 2.16
C VAL A 114 -15.04 15.28 3.50
N ARG A 115 -14.92 13.95 3.51
CA ARG A 115 -14.64 13.18 4.73
C ARG A 115 -13.19 13.32 5.20
N ILE A 116 -12.23 13.41 4.29
CA ILE A 116 -10.80 13.41 4.64
C ILE A 116 -10.16 14.79 4.68
N LYS A 117 -10.79 15.83 4.11
CA LYS A 117 -10.24 17.20 4.09
C LYS A 117 -9.72 17.68 5.45
N ASN A 118 -10.46 17.36 6.52
CA ASN A 118 -10.10 17.71 7.89
C ASN A 118 -9.59 16.52 8.71
N HIS A 119 -8.96 15.52 8.07
CA HIS A 119 -8.51 14.31 8.74
C HIS A 119 -7.51 14.63 9.88
N PRO A 120 -7.86 14.40 11.16
CA PRO A 120 -7.08 14.90 12.29
C PRO A 120 -5.64 14.42 12.28
N MET A 121 -5.43 13.14 11.95
CA MET A 121 -4.08 12.57 11.88
C MET A 121 -3.28 13.09 10.69
N ALA A 122 -3.93 13.46 9.57
CA ALA A 122 -3.23 14.00 8.41
C ALA A 122 -2.69 15.39 8.74
N ILE A 123 -3.56 16.25 9.27
CA ILE A 123 -3.22 17.60 9.71
C ILE A 123 -2.16 17.56 10.82
N TRP A 124 -2.30 16.66 11.79
CA TRP A 124 -1.32 16.53 12.86
C TRP A 124 0.04 16.04 12.34
N ARG A 125 0.05 15.11 11.38
CA ARG A 125 1.29 14.59 10.78
C ARG A 125 2.03 15.66 10.00
N THR A 126 1.34 16.41 9.16
CA THR A 126 1.98 17.45 8.35
C THR A 126 2.54 18.59 9.18
N LYS A 127 1.95 18.90 10.34
CA LYS A 127 2.51 19.87 11.31
C LYS A 127 3.77 19.40 12.04
N ARG A 128 4.10 18.10 11.99
CA ARG A 128 5.25 17.49 12.70
C ARG A 128 6.37 17.04 11.78
N LYS A 129 6.23 17.28 10.48
CA LYS A 129 7.24 16.93 9.47
C LYS A 129 8.34 17.99 9.42
#